data_AF-A0A0D4BZR7-F1
#
_entry.id   AF-A0A0D4BZR7-F1
#
_cell.length_a   1.000
_cell.length_b   1.000
_cell.length_c   1.000
_cell.angle_alpha   90.00
_cell.angle_beta   90.00
_cell.angle_gamma   90.00
#
_symmetry.space_group_name_H-M   'P 1'
#
loop_
_entity.id
_entity.type
_entity.pdbx_description
1 polymer ?
#
loop_
_entity_poly.entity_id
_entity_poly.type
_entity_poly.pdbx_seq_one_letter_code
_entity_poly.pdbx_strand_id
1 'polypeptide(L)' 'MTTNSELAKLSYEEAREELVTVVAKLEAGGASLEDSLALWERGEALAARCEEWLNGVQERLDAVKASTAASDEAQAAERD' A
#
# COMPACT_ATOMS: atom_id res chain seq x y z
N MET A 1 2.47 3.83 21.81
CA MET A 1 2.95 2.88 20.79
C MET A 1 1.76 2.55 19.91
N THR A 2 1.73 3.11 18.71
CA THR A 2 0.70 2.82 17.71
C THR A 2 0.79 1.35 17.34
N THR A 3 -0.31 0.61 17.49
CA THR A 3 -0.29 -0.85 17.30
C THR A 3 -0.44 -1.22 15.83
N ASN A 4 0.01 -2.41 15.42
CA ASN A 4 -0.19 -2.92 14.04
C ASN A 4 -1.67 -2.89 13.58
N SER A 5 -2.62 -2.96 14.52
CA SER A 5 -4.05 -2.84 14.21
C SER A 5 -4.48 -1.43 13.79
N GLU A 6 -3.77 -0.39 14.23
CA GLU A 6 -4.03 1.00 13.82
C GLU A 6 -3.41 1.30 12.46
N LEU A 7 -2.26 0.70 12.15
CA LEU A 7 -1.65 0.74 10.81
C LEU A 7 -2.57 0.18 9.72
N ALA A 8 -3.21 -0.96 10.01
CA ALA A 8 -4.13 -1.61 9.08
C ALA A 8 -5.34 -0.73 8.71
N LYS A 9 -5.66 0.28 9.53
CA LYS A 9 -6.79 1.19 9.30
C LYS A 9 -6.42 2.42 8.47
N LEU A 10 -5.13 2.67 8.25
CA LEU A 10 -4.68 3.81 7.47
C LEU A 10 -5.12 3.67 6.01
N SER A 11 -5.58 4.78 5.44
CA SER A 11 -5.66 4.97 3.99
C SER A 11 -4.26 5.00 3.36
N TYR A 12 -4.20 4.87 2.04
CA TYR A 12 -2.94 4.97 1.32
C TYR A 12 -2.29 6.35 1.49
N GLU A 13 -3.07 7.45 1.41
CA GLU A 13 -2.50 8.79 1.58
C GLU A 13 -1.95 9.01 2.98
N GLU A 14 -2.67 8.59 4.03
CA GLU A 14 -2.21 8.71 5.43
C GLU A 14 -0.94 7.90 5.67
N ALA A 15 -0.90 6.65 5.21
CA ALA A 15 0.28 5.79 5.36
C ALA A 15 1.50 6.37 4.62
N ARG A 16 1.29 6.91 3.42
CA ARG A 16 2.34 7.55 2.62
C ARG A 16 2.84 8.84 3.26
N GLU A 17 1.96 9.70 3.76
CA GLU A 17 2.35 10.97 4.40
C GLU A 17 3.18 10.70 5.67
N GLU A 18 2.76 9.73 6.47
CA GLU A 18 3.51 9.35 7.65
C GLU A 18 4.87 8.73 7.28
N LEU A 19 4.93 7.90 6.23
CA LEU A 19 6.17 7.32 5.75
C LEU A 19 7.17 8.39 5.31
N VAL A 20 6.72 9.40 4.56
CA VAL A 20 7.55 10.55 4.17
C VAL A 20 8.10 11.27 5.41
N THR A 21 7.27 11.45 6.44
CA THR A 21 7.71 12.06 7.70
C THR A 21 8.75 11.22 8.43
N VAL A 22 8.59 9.89 8.47
CA VAL A 22 9.56 8.96 9.08
C VAL A 22 10.89 9.01 8.35
N VAL A 23 10.87 8.94 7.01
CA VAL A 23 12.08 9.03 6.17
C VAL A 23 12.79 10.35 6.40
N ALA A 24 12.07 11.47 6.40
CA ALA A 24 12.67 12.79 6.63
C ALA A 24 13.38 12.88 8.01
N LYS A 25 12.82 12.24 9.05
CA LYS A 25 13.45 12.17 10.38
C LYS A 25 14.72 11.30 10.38
N LEU A 26 14.70 10.17 9.69
CA LEU A 26 15.87 9.30 9.54
C LEU A 26 16.99 10.03 8.79
N GLU A 27 16.66 10.73 7.70
CA GLU A 27 17.61 11.48 6.88
C GLU A 27 18.21 12.70 7.58
N ALA A 28 17.42 13.37 8.43
CA ALA A 28 17.91 14.48 9.25
C ALA A 28 19.02 14.05 10.23
N GLY A 29 19.01 12.77 10.63
CA GLY A 29 19.92 12.23 11.64
C GLY A 29 19.68 12.84 13.03
N GLY A 30 20.63 12.64 13.95
CA GLY A 30 20.57 13.20 15.30
C GLY A 30 19.63 12.47 16.28
N ALA A 31 18.91 11.46 15.83
CA ALA A 31 18.18 10.51 16.68
C ALA A 31 19.16 9.56 17.39
N SER A 32 18.79 9.06 18.56
CA SER A 32 19.52 7.96 19.22
C SER A 32 19.45 6.69 18.37
N LEU A 33 20.25 5.68 18.70
CA LEU A 33 20.17 4.38 18.00
C LEU A 33 18.80 3.75 18.19
N GLU A 34 18.28 3.77 19.41
CA GLU A 34 16.98 3.23 19.79
C GLU A 34 15.85 3.95 19.05
N ASP A 35 15.90 5.28 18.96
CA ASP A 35 14.92 6.07 18.20
C ASP A 35 15.03 5.81 16.69
N SER A 36 16.26 5.65 16.17
CA SER A 36 16.49 5.35 14.76
C SER A 36 15.92 3.97 14.38
N LEU A 37 16.07 2.98 15.27
CA LEU A 37 15.47 1.65 15.10
C LEU A 37 13.94 1.72 15.11
N ALA A 38 13.36 2.45 16.06
CA ALA A 38 11.91 2.62 16.14
C ALA A 38 11.33 3.33 14.90
N LEU A 39 12.03 4.34 14.39
CA LEU A 39 11.68 5.02 13.13
C LEU A 39 11.77 4.06 11.94
N TRP A 40 12.83 3.26 11.86
CA TRP A 40 12.98 2.27 10.79
C TRP A 40 11.85 1.23 10.82
N GLU A 41 11.58 0.60 11.97
CA GLU A 41 10.48 -0.38 12.12
C GLU A 41 9.13 0.22 11.73
N ARG A 42 8.88 1.49 12.12
CA ARG A 42 7.68 2.21 11.73
C ARG A 42 7.62 2.43 10.21
N GLY A 43 8.74 2.81 9.60
CA GLY A 43 8.88 3.00 8.16
C GLY A 43 8.56 1.72 7.37
N GLU A 44 9.14 0.58 7.80
CA GLU A 44 8.87 -0.73 7.18
C GLU A 44 7.39 -1.11 7.26
N ALA A 45 6.75 -0.89 8.42
CA ALA A 45 5.34 -1.20 8.58
C ALA A 45 4.43 -0.31 7.72
N LEU A 46 4.77 0.97 7.55
CA LEU A 46 4.05 1.89 6.66
C LEU A 46 4.26 1.54 5.18
N ALA A 47 5.47 1.14 4.80
CA ALA A 47 5.77 0.69 3.44
C ALA A 47 4.98 -0.57 3.08
N ALA A 48 4.94 -1.56 3.97
CA ALA A 48 4.13 -2.77 3.80
C ALA A 48 2.64 -2.42 3.63
N ARG A 49 2.11 -1.49 4.43
CA ARG A 49 0.73 -1.03 4.31
C ARG A 49 0.43 -0.37 2.95
N CYS A 50 1.35 0.45 2.45
CA CYS A 50 1.24 1.04 1.12
C CYS A 50 1.23 -0.03 0.02
N GLU A 51 2.09 -1.04 0.14
CA GLU A 51 2.15 -2.15 -0.80
C GLU A 51 0.84 -2.97 -0.83
N GLU A 52 0.28 -3.29 0.34
CA GLU A 52 -1.03 -3.97 0.44
C GLU A 52 -2.14 -3.21 -0.31
N TRP A 53 -2.19 -1.89 -0.18
CA TRP A 53 -3.14 -1.04 -0.90
C TRP A 53 -2.95 -1.14 -2.42
N LEU A 54 -1.71 -1.00 -2.89
CA LEU A 54 -1.39 -1.03 -4.31
C LEU A 54 -1.68 -2.41 -4.93
N ASN A 55 -1.36 -3.48 -4.22
CA ASN A 55 -1.67 -4.84 -4.63
C ASN A 55 -3.19 -5.06 -4.73
N GLY A 56 -3.96 -4.62 -3.73
CA GLY A 56 -5.42 -4.72 -3.78
C GLY A 56 -6.06 -3.94 -4.94
N VAL A 57 -5.52 -2.77 -5.29
CA VAL A 57 -5.97 -2.02 -6.48
C VAL A 57 -5.61 -2.77 -7.77
N GLN A 58 -4.39 -3.32 -7.86
CA GLN A 58 -3.94 -4.08 -9.02
C GLN A 58 -4.83 -5.31 -9.27
N GLU A 59 -5.11 -6.10 -8.23
CA GLU A 59 -6.00 -7.26 -8.31
C GLU A 59 -7.40 -6.88 -8.80
N ARG A 60 -7.96 -5.78 -8.29
CA ARG A 60 -9.25 -5.27 -8.73
C ARG A 60 -9.24 -4.86 -10.20
N LEU A 61 -8.17 -4.21 -10.68
CA LEU A 61 -8.02 -3.82 -12.07
C LEU A 61 -7.95 -5.04 -12.99
N ASP A 62 -7.23 -6.08 -12.58
CA ASP A 62 -7.07 -7.29 -13.38
C ASP A 62 -8.36 -8.11 -13.43
N ALA A 63 -9.13 -8.16 -12.34
CA ALA A 63 -10.47 -8.76 -12.33
C ALA A 63 -11.43 -8.05 -13.30
N VAL A 64 -11.40 -6.70 -13.35
CA VAL A 64 -12.22 -5.93 -14.30
C VAL A 64 -11.81 -6.22 -15.75
N LYS A 65 -10.51 -6.24 -16.05
CA LYS A 65 -10.02 -6.56 -17.41
C LYS A 65 -10.44 -7.95 -17.86
N ALA A 66 -10.31 -8.95 -16.99
CA ALA A 66 -10.72 -10.32 -17.28
C ALA A 66 -12.23 -10.43 -17.52
N SER A 67 -13.04 -9.73 -16.70
CA SER A 67 -14.50 -9.70 -16.89
C SER A 67 -14.90 -9.04 -18.21
N THR A 68 -14.24 -7.97 -18.62
CA THR A 68 -14.51 -7.32 -19.91
C THR A 68 -14.16 -8.24 -21.08
N ALA A 69 -12.98 -8.87 -21.05
CA ALA A 69 -12.56 -9.80 -22.11
C ALA A 69 -13.55 -10.98 -22.27
N ALA A 70 -13.96 -11.60 -21.16
CA ALA A 70 -14.95 -12.68 -21.19
C ALA A 70 -16.32 -12.22 -21.73
N SER A 71 -16.70 -10.97 -21.45
CA SER A 71 -17.96 -10.40 -21.96
C SER A 71 -17.90 -10.14 -23.46
N ASP A 72 -16.74 -9.72 -23.98
CA ASP A 72 -16.53 -9.47 -25.42
C ASP A 72 -16.51 -10.80 -26.21
N GLU A 73 -15.90 -11.84 -25.66
CA GLU A 73 -15.88 -13.20 -26.23
C GLU A 73 -17.27 -13.83 -26.29
N ALA A 74 -18.07 -13.71 -25.22
CA ALA A 74 -19.45 -14.20 -25.19
C ALA A 74 -20.32 -13.51 -26.25
N GLN A 75 -20.23 -12.19 -26.38
CA GLN A 75 -20.95 -11.42 -27.39
C GLN A 75 -20.52 -11.76 -28.82
N ALA A 76 -19.26 -12.11 -29.05
CA ALA A 76 -18.78 -12.54 -30.35
C ALA A 76 -19.33 -13.93 -30.73
N ALA A 77 -19.43 -14.85 -29.77
CA ALA A 77 -19.96 -16.20 -29.98
C ALA A 77 -21.48 -16.23 -30.23
N GLU A 78 -22.26 -15.29 -29.67
CA GLU A 78 -23.71 -15.17 -29.91
C GLU A 78 -24.07 -14.46 -31.22
N ARG A 79 -23.09 -13.87 -31.92
CA ARG A 79 -23.28 -13.18 -33.20
C ARG A 79 -23.00 -14.05 -34.43
N ASP A 80 -22.56 -15.28 -34.23
CA ASP A 80 -22.36 -16.33 -35.24
C ASP A 80 -23.55 -17.32 -35.22
#